data_AF-A0A318SAP3-F1
#
_entry.id   AF-A0A318SAP3-F1
#
_cell.length_a   1.000
_cell.length_b   1.000
_cell.length_c   1.000
_cell.angle_alpha   90.00
_cell.angle_beta   90.00
_cell.angle_gamma   90.00
#
_symmetry.space_group_name_H-M   'P 1'
#
loop_
_entity.id
_entity.type
_entity.pdbx_description
1 polymer ?
#
loop_
_entity_poly.entity_id
_entity_poly.type
_entity_poly.pdbx_seq_one_letter_code
_entity_poly.pdbx_strand_id
1 'polypeptide(L)' 'MALLVEVAKLMEHFQWLTEEQSHQPEAAGASLEALKEEVMDVLIYFVQLSKKLNIDLEELGR' A
#
# COMPACT_ATOMS: atom_id res chain seq x y z
N MET A 1 -13.70 1.41 -6.70
CA MET A 1 -13.57 0.85 -5.33
C MET A 1 -12.45 1.58 -4.61
N ALA A 2 -12.60 1.89 -3.32
CA ALA A 2 -11.62 2.66 -2.55
C ALA A 2 -10.20 2.07 -2.57
N LEU A 3 -10.05 0.74 -2.61
CA LEU A 3 -8.74 0.07 -2.70
C LEU A 3 -7.84 0.60 -3.84
N LEU A 4 -8.40 0.81 -5.04
CA LEU A 4 -7.63 1.32 -6.17
C LEU A 4 -7.07 2.72 -5.89
N VAL A 5 -7.83 3.55 -5.18
CA VAL A 5 -7.43 4.92 -4.83
C VAL A 5 -6.30 4.90 -3.83
N GLU A 6 -6.38 4.10 -2.77
CA GLU A 6 -5.30 4.02 -1.77
C GLU A 6 -4.03 3.39 -2.34
N VAL A 7 -4.16 2.42 -3.24
CA VAL A 7 -2.99 1.89 -3.97
C VAL A 7 -2.37 3.00 -4.83
N ALA A 8 -3.18 3.82 -5.51
CA ALA A 8 -2.66 4.94 -6.29
C ALA A 8 -1.92 5.95 -5.40
N LYS A 9 -2.49 6.36 -4.26
CA LYS A 9 -1.84 7.25 -3.30
C LYS A 9 -0.53 6.68 -2.76
N LEU A 10 -0.51 5.39 -2.40
CA LEU A 10 0.72 4.73 -2.00
C LEU A 10 1.79 4.81 -3.10
N MET A 11 1.41 4.61 -4.36
CA MET A 11 2.34 4.69 -5.50
C MET A 11 2.79 6.12 -5.81
N GLU A 12 2.02 7.16 -5.45
CA GLU A 12 2.43 8.56 -5.63
C GLU A 12 3.72 8.90 -4.88
N HIS A 13 4.01 8.22 -3.76
CA HIS A 13 5.26 8.36 -3.02
C HIS A 13 6.49 7.88 -3.80
N PHE A 14 6.30 7.00 -4.77
CA PHE A 14 7.38 6.37 -5.54
C PHE A 14 7.46 6.86 -6.99
N GLN A 15 6.46 7.61 -7.47
CA GLN A 15 6.28 7.91 -8.89
C GLN A 15 7.47 8.63 -9.55
N TRP A 16 8.30 9.34 -8.78
CA TRP A 16 9.46 10.09 -9.25
C TRP A 16 10.80 9.48 -8.80
N LEU A 17 10.78 8.34 -8.09
CA LEU A 17 11.97 7.70 -7.56
C LEU A 17 12.56 6.72 -8.57
N THR A 18 13.89 6.63 -8.63
CA THR A 18 14.56 5.50 -9.27
C THR A 18 14.40 4.23 -8.44
N GLU A 19 14.74 3.08 -9.03
CA GLU A 19 14.75 1.80 -8.31
C GLU A 19 15.62 1.86 -7.05
N GLU A 20 16.86 2.37 -7.14
CA GLU A 20 17.72 2.52 -5.96
C GLU A 20 17.10 3.43 -4.89
N GLN A 21 16.47 4.53 -5.28
CA GLN A 21 15.82 5.47 -4.35
C GLN A 21 14.59 4.83 -3.68
N SER A 22 13.87 3.94 -4.37
CA SER A 22 12.67 3.28 -3.84
C SER A 22 12.96 2.37 -2.63
N HIS A 23 14.19 1.89 -2.48
CA HIS A 23 14.61 1.08 -1.33
C HIS A 23 14.83 1.91 -0.05
N GLN A 24 15.09 3.21 -0.20
CA GLN A 24 15.30 4.15 0.90
C GLN A 24 14.53 5.45 0.62
N PRO A 25 13.19 5.41 0.54
CA PRO A 25 12.39 6.53 0.06
C PRO A 25 12.50 7.74 1.01
N GLU A 26 12.70 7.52 2.31
CA GLU A 26 12.96 8.58 3.29
C GLU A 26 14.25 9.37 2.99
N ALA A 27 15.33 8.69 2.60
CA ALA A 27 16.57 9.33 2.18
C ALA A 27 16.42 10.12 0.87
N ALA A 28 15.41 9.77 0.05
CA ALA A 28 15.02 10.46 -1.17
C ALA A 28 13.96 11.56 -0.94
N GLY A 29 13.59 11.85 0.31
CA GLY A 29 12.68 12.94 0.69
C GLY A 29 11.20 12.54 0.82
N ALA A 30 10.86 11.26 0.76
CA ALA A 30 9.50 10.79 1.04
C ALA A 30 9.22 10.82 2.55
N SER A 31 7.98 11.16 2.92
CA SER A 31 7.53 11.05 4.31
C SER A 31 7.26 9.59 4.67
N LEU A 32 8.08 9.04 5.56
CA LEU A 32 7.89 7.67 6.07
C LEU A 32 6.55 7.51 6.79
N GLU A 33 6.07 8.56 7.46
CA GLU A 33 4.79 8.51 8.18
C GLU A 33 3.61 8.43 7.22
N ALA A 34 3.58 9.27 6.18
CA ALA A 34 2.53 9.21 5.15
C ALA A 34 2.55 7.86 4.42
N LEU A 35 3.74 7.30 4.17
CA LEU A 35 3.87 5.99 3.54
C LEU A 35 3.24 4.87 4.40
N LYS A 36 3.41 4.94 5.73
CA LYS A 36 2.76 3.99 6.66
C LYS A 36 1.25 4.13 6.67
N GLU A 37 0.74 5.36 6.62
CA GLU A 37 -0.70 5.63 6.55
C GLU A 37 -1.30 5.00 5.30
N GLU A 38 -0.72 5.25 4.12
CA GLU A 38 -1.21 4.70 2.86
C GLU A 38 -1.08 3.17 2.78
N VAL A 39 -0.02 2.57 3.35
CA VAL A 39 0.09 1.11 3.49
C VAL A 39 -1.04 0.54 4.35
N MET A 40 -1.39 1.21 5.44
CA MET A 40 -2.48 0.78 6.31
C MET A 40 -3.84 0.89 5.61
N ASP A 41 -4.08 1.96 4.85
CA ASP A 41 -5.31 2.15 4.10
C ASP A 41 -5.48 1.08 3.02
N VAL A 42 -4.42 0.73 2.28
CA VAL A 42 -4.41 -0.41 1.35
C VAL A 42 -4.77 -1.71 2.06
N LEU A 43 -4.14 -1.99 3.20
CA LEU A 43 -4.41 -3.21 3.98
C LEU A 43 -5.86 -3.28 4.45
N ILE A 44 -6.40 -2.18 4.97
CA ILE A 44 -7.78 -2.10 5.46
C ILE A 44 -8.76 -2.43 4.33
N TYR A 45 -8.63 -1.79 3.17
CA TYR A 45 -9.55 -2.04 2.06
C TYR A 45 -9.36 -3.41 1.42
N PHE A 46 -8.14 -3.95 1.43
CA PHE A 46 -7.87 -5.31 0.97
C PHE A 46 -8.57 -6.35 1.88
N VAL A 47 -8.43 -6.25 3.20
CA VAL A 47 -9.13 -7.13 4.15
C VAL A 47 -10.65 -6.99 4.01
N GLN A 48 -11.17 -5.77 3.85
CA GLN A 48 -12.60 -5.56 3.62
C GLN A 48 -13.09 -6.19 2.32
N LEU A 49 -12.30 -6.12 1.24
CA LEU A 49 -12.60 -6.77 -0.03
C LEU A 49 -12.66 -8.29 0.13
N SER A 50 -11.65 -8.89 0.74
CA SER A 50 -11.61 -10.34 0.98
C SER A 50 -12.82 -10.82 1.78
N LYS A 51 -13.20 -10.10 2.85
CA LYS A 51 -14.42 -10.39 3.62
C LYS A 51 -15.68 -10.35 2.77
N LYS A 52 -15.83 -9.37 1.88
CA LYS A 52 -17.02 -9.24 1.00
C LYS A 52 -17.10 -10.36 -0.05
N LEU A 53 -15.96 -10.89 -0.46
CA LEU A 53 -15.88 -11.98 -1.44
C LEU A 53 -15.82 -13.37 -0.79
N ASN A 54 -15.89 -13.46 0.53
CA ASN A 54 -15.68 -14.69 1.29
C ASN A 54 -14.34 -15.38 0.97
N ILE A 55 -13.29 -14.58 0.77
CA ILE A 55 -11.92 -15.06 0.59
C ILE A 55 -11.26 -15.11 1.97
N ASP A 56 -10.84 -16.30 2.40
CA ASP A 56 -10.04 -16.50 3.60
C ASP A 56 -8.57 -16.21 3.31
N LEU A 57 -8.05 -15.13 3.90
CA LEU A 57 -6.66 -14.73 3.72
C LEU A 57 -5.67 -15.62 4.48
N GLU A 58 -6.08 -16.27 5.56
CA GLU A 58 -5.21 -17.18 6.32
C GLU A 58 -5.03 -18.51 5.58
N GLU A 59 -6.07 -18.98 4.89
CA GLU A 59 -5.98 -20.15 4.01
C GLU A 59 -5.03 -19.91 2.83
N LEU A 60 -5.09 -18.73 2.22
CA LEU A 60 -4.33 -18.39 1.03
C LEU A 60 -2.84 -18.13 1.29
N GLY A 61 -2.50 -17.73 2.52
CA GLY A 61 -1.13 -17.39 2.94
C GLY A 61 -0.30 -18.56 3.48
N ARG A 62 -0.83 -19.79 3.48
CA ARG A 62 -0.14 -21.03 3.89
C ARG A 62 0.40 -21.80 2.69
#